data_AF-A0AAD8BBW4-F1
#
_entry.id   AF-A0AAD8BBW4-F1
#
_cell.length_a   1.000
_cell.length_b   1.000
_cell.length_c   1.000
_cell.angle_alpha   90.00
_cell.angle_beta   90.00
_cell.angle_gamma   90.00
#
_symmetry.space_group_name_H-M   'P 1'
#
loop_
_entity.id
_entity.type
_entity.pdbx_description
1 polymer ?
#
loop_
_entity_poly.entity_id
_entity_poly.type
_entity_poly.pdbx_seq_one_letter_code
_entity_poly.pdbx_strand_id
1 'polypeptide(L)'
;MYGTDTLGCFIVGYMMVSFGTGNLVAILAMDKLKPCSSHPLFLSLGFLLNIGVLILTSLWKPTGIESSELLLYTAFWGLADGTLQAQSQAIVTRYARDEKDTAMTGFRVCQGLGLIASFFTSIFTQNLMTSLYAALVLHVIGFLGLILVANEVASRDRQGTGEVNEDSRAQSETDHCGTEVGIDNEAQIT
;
A
#
# COMPACT_ATOMS: atom_id res chain seq x y z
N MET A 1 -21.72 4.04 38.16
CA MET A 1 -22.34 4.54 36.93
C MET A 1 -21.46 5.66 36.41
N TYR A 2 -20.54 5.35 35.49
CA TYR A 2 -19.70 6.34 34.84
C TYR A 2 -20.57 7.05 33.81
N GLY A 3 -21.20 8.14 34.24
CA GLY A 3 -21.79 9.09 33.34
C GLY A 3 -20.71 9.52 32.37
N THR A 4 -20.87 9.12 31.13
CA THR A 4 -20.23 9.76 30.00
C THR A 4 -20.55 11.23 30.11
N ASP A 5 -19.57 12.04 30.52
CA ASP A 5 -19.62 13.48 30.30
C ASP A 5 -19.90 13.67 28.82
N THR A 6 -21.12 14.09 28.48
CA THR A 6 -21.61 14.21 27.11
C THR A 6 -20.65 15.03 26.24
N LEU A 7 -19.91 15.94 26.86
CA LEU A 7 -18.82 16.71 26.25
C LEU A 7 -17.73 15.85 25.58
N GLY A 8 -17.31 14.76 26.23
CA GLY A 8 -16.29 13.84 25.70
C GLY A 8 -16.80 12.98 24.54
N CYS A 9 -18.11 12.72 24.48
CA CYS A 9 -18.69 12.00 23.34
C CYS A 9 -18.77 12.90 22.10
N PHE A 10 -19.13 14.17 22.26
CA PHE A 10 -19.19 15.12 21.14
C PHE A 10 -17.81 15.38 20.53
N ILE A 11 -16.76 15.56 21.36
CA ILE A 11 -15.41 15.79 20.83
C ILE A 11 -14.94 14.60 19.98
N VAL A 12 -15.21 13.36 20.42
CA VAL A 12 -14.86 12.15 19.67
C VAL A 12 -15.64 12.04 18.37
N GLY A 13 -16.94 12.38 18.37
CA GLY A 13 -17.76 12.44 17.17
C GLY A 13 -17.22 13.43 16.13
N TYR A 14 -16.84 14.64 16.55
CA TYR A 14 -16.22 15.64 15.69
C TYR A 14 -14.88 15.16 15.10
N MET A 15 -14.06 14.48 15.90
CA MET A 15 -12.81 13.88 15.41
C MET A 15 -13.06 12.81 14.33
N MET A 16 -14.07 11.97 14.52
CA MET A 16 -14.39 10.90 13.58
C MET A 16 -14.90 11.44 12.24
N VAL A 17 -15.68 12.53 12.26
CA VAL A 17 -16.12 13.23 11.05
C VAL A 17 -14.94 13.89 10.33
N SER A 18 -14.05 14.55 11.06
CA SER A 18 -12.85 15.19 10.51
C SER A 18 -11.93 14.16 9.85
N PHE A 19 -11.66 13.05 10.56
CA PHE A 19 -10.88 11.92 10.06
C PHE A 19 -11.50 11.34 8.78
N GLY A 20 -12.82 11.08 8.80
CA GLY A 20 -13.54 10.55 7.63
C GLY A 20 -13.48 11.49 6.43
N THR A 21 -13.59 12.80 6.65
CA THR A 21 -13.50 13.83 5.60
C THR A 21 -12.10 13.86 5.00
N GLY A 22 -11.05 13.84 5.83
CA GLY A 22 -9.66 13.78 5.38
C GLY A 22 -9.37 12.53 4.55
N ASN A 23 -9.86 11.36 5.01
CA ASN A 23 -9.74 10.11 4.28
C ASN A 23 -10.42 10.17 2.90
N LEU A 24 -11.66 10.67 2.83
CA LEU A 24 -12.37 10.83 1.57
C LEU A 24 -11.62 11.73 0.59
N VAL A 25 -11.11 12.87 1.07
CA VAL A 25 -10.30 13.80 0.27
C VAL A 25 -9.04 13.10 -0.27
N ALA A 26 -8.38 12.27 0.55
CA ALA A 26 -7.21 11.50 0.12
C ALA A 26 -7.54 10.56 -1.04
N ILE A 27 -8.60 9.77 -0.90
CA ILE A 27 -9.01 8.79 -1.90
C ILE A 27 -9.36 9.49 -3.21
N LEU A 28 -10.10 10.61 -3.15
CA LEU A 28 -10.42 11.42 -4.33
C LEU A 28 -9.17 12.02 -4.98
N ALA A 29 -8.23 12.55 -4.19
CA ALA A 29 -6.97 13.07 -4.70
C ALA A 29 -6.19 11.95 -5.43
N MET A 30 -6.11 10.76 -4.85
CA MET A 30 -5.41 9.62 -5.44
C MET A 30 -6.08 9.11 -6.72
N ASP A 31 -7.41 9.13 -6.78
CA ASP A 31 -8.13 8.74 -8.01
C ASP A 31 -7.87 9.73 -9.16
N LYS A 32 -7.72 11.02 -8.85
CA LYS A 32 -7.33 12.06 -9.82
C LYS A 32 -5.86 11.97 -10.24
N LEU A 33 -4.98 11.47 -9.36
CA LEU A 33 -3.53 11.30 -9.57
C LEU A 33 -3.15 9.98 -10.27
N LYS A 34 -4.13 9.22 -10.78
CA LYS A 34 -3.95 7.95 -11.52
C LYS A 34 -2.79 7.91 -12.54
N PRO A 35 -2.49 8.98 -13.31
CA PRO A 35 -1.37 8.95 -14.25
C PRO A 35 0.03 8.94 -13.59
N CYS A 36 0.17 9.52 -12.39
CA CYS A 36 1.46 9.64 -11.67
C CYS A 36 1.71 8.49 -10.68
N SER A 37 0.66 7.77 -10.27
CA SER A 37 0.72 6.72 -9.24
C SER A 37 1.18 5.35 -9.79
N SER A 38 2.26 5.32 -10.60
CA SER A 38 2.84 4.07 -11.10
C SER A 38 4.15 3.68 -10.41
N HIS A 39 4.63 4.49 -9.45
CA HIS A 39 5.94 4.27 -8.85
C HIS A 39 5.84 3.75 -7.40
N PRO A 40 6.49 2.62 -7.06
CA PRO A 40 6.48 2.06 -5.70
C PRO A 40 7.08 3.00 -4.64
N LEU A 41 7.81 4.05 -5.04
CA LEU A 41 8.27 5.09 -4.12
C LEU A 41 7.12 5.87 -3.47
N PHE A 42 5.99 6.03 -4.17
CA PHE A 42 4.85 6.75 -3.62
C PHE A 42 4.18 5.95 -2.47
N LEU A 43 4.28 4.62 -2.53
CA LEU A 43 3.89 3.70 -1.45
C LEU A 43 4.77 3.87 -0.22
N SER A 44 6.10 3.85 -0.42
CA SER A 44 7.06 4.06 0.66
C SER A 44 6.87 5.41 1.35
N LEU A 45 6.57 6.46 0.57
CA LEU A 45 6.30 7.79 1.09
C LEU A 45 5.00 7.84 1.93
N GLY A 46 3.94 7.17 1.46
CA GLY A 46 2.67 7.06 2.19
C GLY A 46 2.81 6.30 3.52
N PHE A 47 3.65 5.27 3.55
CA PHE A 47 3.98 4.53 4.76
C PHE A 47 4.86 5.33 5.72
N LEU A 48 5.86 6.06 5.22
CA LEU A 48 6.66 6.98 6.03
C LEU A 48 5.80 8.09 6.65
N LEU A 49 4.82 8.60 5.89
CA LEU A 49 3.84 9.58 6.41
C LEU A 49 2.97 8.96 7.50
N ASN A 50 2.49 7.72 7.32
CA ASN A 50 1.70 7.04 8.34
C ASN A 50 2.51 6.74 9.61
N ILE A 51 3.73 6.22 9.48
CA ILE A 51 4.64 6.05 10.62
C ILE A 51 4.95 7.38 11.29
N GLY A 52 5.18 8.43 10.51
CA GLY A 52 5.41 9.78 11.03
C GLY A 52 4.23 10.29 11.84
N VAL A 53 3.00 10.12 11.34
CA VAL A 53 1.78 10.46 12.07
C VAL A 53 1.60 9.59 13.31
N LEU A 54 1.91 8.29 13.25
CA LEU A 54 1.76 7.39 14.40
C LEU A 54 2.77 7.69 15.51
N ILE A 55 4.01 8.04 15.14
CA ILE A 55 5.05 8.53 16.05
C ILE A 55 4.64 9.89 16.62
N LEU A 56 4.06 10.77 15.80
CA LEU A 56 3.54 12.05 16.25
C LEU A 56 2.37 11.86 17.24
N THR A 57 1.45 10.92 17.01
CA THR A 57 0.38 10.56 17.98
C THR A 57 0.97 10.05 19.30
N SER A 58 2.08 9.31 19.24
CA SER A 58 2.75 8.75 20.41
C SER A 58 3.50 9.81 21.23
N LEU A 59 4.04 10.84 20.56
CA LEU A 59 4.79 11.94 21.19
C LEU A 59 3.89 13.11 21.61
N TRP A 60 2.72 13.27 20.99
CA TRP A 60 1.87 14.42 21.22
C TRP A 60 1.04 14.25 22.49
N LYS A 61 1.48 14.93 23.55
CA LYS A 61 0.74 15.10 24.80
C LYS A 61 -0.06 16.40 24.70
N PRO A 62 -1.40 16.37 24.65
CA PRO A 62 -2.21 17.58 24.46
C PRO A 62 -1.95 18.53 25.64
N THR A 63 -1.25 19.64 25.37
CA THR A 63 -0.88 20.65 26.37
C THR A 63 -1.74 21.92 26.26
N GLY A 64 -2.76 21.91 25.40
CA GLY A 64 -3.77 22.98 25.31
C GLY A 64 -4.99 22.50 24.52
N ILE A 65 -6.19 22.78 25.02
CA ILE A 65 -7.47 22.35 24.45
C ILE A 65 -7.88 23.34 23.34
N GLU A 66 -7.02 23.54 22.34
CA GLU A 66 -7.42 24.24 21.11
C GLU A 66 -8.04 23.20 20.17
N SER A 67 -9.38 23.16 20.17
CA SER A 67 -10.17 22.12 19.48
C SER A 67 -9.90 22.09 17.96
N SER A 68 -9.43 23.21 17.38
CA SER A 68 -9.05 23.33 15.97
C SER A 68 -7.78 22.55 15.61
N GLU A 69 -6.78 22.52 16.48
CA GLU A 69 -5.52 21.81 16.22
C GLU A 69 -5.76 20.30 16.20
N LEU A 70 -6.58 19.81 17.14
CA LEU A 70 -6.98 18.42 17.24
C LEU A 70 -7.80 17.97 16.00
N LEU A 71 -8.65 18.85 15.46
CA LEU A 71 -9.41 18.59 14.23
C LEU A 71 -8.52 18.56 12.99
N LEU A 72 -7.58 19.52 12.86
CA LEU A 72 -6.62 19.54 11.75
C LEU A 72 -5.71 18.32 11.79
N TYR A 73 -5.28 17.94 12.99
CA TYR A 73 -4.51 16.74 13.23
C TYR A 73 -5.24 15.48 12.77
N THR A 74 -6.50 15.30 13.19
CA THR A 74 -7.30 14.13 12.81
C THR A 74 -7.66 14.12 11.33
N ALA A 75 -7.87 15.28 10.70
CA ALA A 75 -8.03 15.38 9.24
C ALA A 75 -6.77 14.96 8.50
N PHE A 76 -5.59 15.42 8.95
CA PHE A 76 -4.31 15.06 8.35
C PHE A 76 -3.99 13.57 8.55
N TRP A 77 -4.29 13.03 9.72
CA TRP A 77 -4.18 11.60 9.97
C TRP A 77 -5.10 10.80 9.04
N GLY A 78 -6.37 11.21 8.90
CA GLY A 78 -7.29 10.60 7.94
C GLY A 78 -6.78 10.69 6.49
N LEU A 79 -6.15 11.80 6.12
CA LEU A 79 -5.56 11.98 4.79
C LEU A 79 -4.41 10.98 4.54
N ALA A 80 -3.53 10.81 5.53
CA ALA A 80 -2.41 9.87 5.46
C ALA A 80 -2.90 8.41 5.38
N ASP A 81 -3.85 8.04 6.25
CA ASP A 81 -4.43 6.69 6.28
C ASP A 81 -5.14 6.35 4.95
N GLY A 82 -5.94 7.28 4.44
CA GLY A 82 -6.64 7.12 3.17
C GLY A 82 -5.72 6.96 1.97
N THR A 83 -4.60 7.69 1.96
CA THR A 83 -3.59 7.57 0.90
C THR A 83 -2.97 6.17 0.91
N LEU A 84 -2.57 5.67 2.08
CA LEU A 84 -1.97 4.35 2.21
C LEU A 84 -2.98 3.23 1.90
N GLN A 85 -4.25 3.39 2.29
CA GLN A 85 -5.32 2.47 1.96
C GLN A 85 -5.60 2.42 0.44
N ALA A 86 -5.60 3.57 -0.25
CA ALA A 86 -5.77 3.65 -1.69
C ALA A 86 -4.60 2.99 -2.44
N GLN A 87 -3.36 3.25 -2.00
CA GLN A 87 -2.16 2.67 -2.61
C GLN A 87 -2.09 1.15 -2.43
N SER A 88 -2.43 0.65 -1.23
CA SER A 88 -2.45 -0.79 -0.93
C SER A 88 -3.44 -1.53 -1.81
N GLN A 89 -4.67 -1.00 -1.96
CA GLN A 89 -5.67 -1.56 -2.86
C GLN A 89 -5.21 -1.49 -4.33
N ALA A 90 -4.58 -0.39 -4.76
CA ALA A 90 -4.07 -0.25 -6.12
C ALA A 90 -3.01 -1.33 -6.46
N ILE A 91 -2.10 -1.66 -5.52
CA ILE A 91 -1.10 -2.72 -5.71
C ILE A 91 -1.77 -4.08 -5.87
N VAL A 92 -2.72 -4.41 -4.99
CA VAL A 92 -3.47 -5.67 -5.07
C VAL A 92 -4.18 -5.80 -6.41
N THR A 93 -4.83 -4.73 -6.89
CA THR A 93 -5.49 -4.74 -8.21
C THR A 93 -4.51 -4.83 -9.40
N ARG A 94 -3.27 -4.35 -9.26
CA ARG A 94 -2.23 -4.51 -10.29
C ARG A 94 -1.71 -5.94 -10.36
N TYR A 95 -1.58 -6.61 -9.22
CA TYR A 95 -1.09 -7.99 -9.15
C TYR A 95 -2.05 -8.98 -9.80
N ALA A 96 -3.35 -8.77 -9.61
CA ALA A 96 -4.40 -9.68 -10.05
C ALA A 96 -4.79 -9.46 -11.52
N ARG A 97 -3.85 -9.47 -12.48
CA ARG A 97 -4.16 -9.23 -13.91
C ARG A 97 -5.24 -10.17 -14.46
N ASP A 98 -5.29 -11.41 -13.99
CA ASP A 98 -6.18 -12.48 -14.47
C ASP A 98 -7.45 -12.67 -13.60
N GLU A 99 -7.32 -12.66 -12.26
CA GLU A 99 -8.45 -12.83 -11.31
C GLU A 99 -8.57 -11.68 -10.30
N LYS A 100 -8.92 -10.48 -10.78
CA LYS A 100 -9.06 -9.26 -9.97
C LYS A 100 -10.00 -9.43 -8.78
N ASP A 101 -11.13 -10.08 -8.99
CA ASP A 101 -12.21 -10.16 -8.01
C ASP A 101 -11.87 -11.13 -6.86
N THR A 102 -11.17 -12.24 -7.17
CA THR A 102 -10.71 -13.22 -6.18
C THR A 102 -9.63 -12.63 -5.28
N ALA A 103 -8.63 -11.98 -5.88
CA ALA A 103 -7.52 -11.40 -5.13
C ALA A 103 -7.97 -10.22 -4.25
N MET A 104 -8.88 -9.37 -4.75
CA MET A 104 -9.41 -8.27 -3.95
C MET A 104 -10.24 -8.76 -2.77
N THR A 105 -11.01 -9.84 -2.96
CA THR A 105 -11.79 -10.46 -1.88
C THR A 105 -10.86 -11.06 -0.83
N GLY A 106 -9.83 -11.80 -1.23
CA GLY A 106 -8.84 -12.37 -0.32
C GLY A 106 -8.11 -11.28 0.50
N PHE A 107 -7.73 -10.18 -0.13
CA PHE A 107 -7.10 -9.04 0.55
C PHE A 107 -8.03 -8.40 1.59
N ARG A 108 -9.29 -8.15 1.24
CA ARG A 108 -10.28 -7.57 2.17
C ARG A 108 -10.54 -8.48 3.38
N VAL A 109 -10.60 -9.80 3.15
CA VAL A 109 -10.75 -10.78 4.24
C VAL A 109 -9.52 -10.76 5.16
N CYS A 110 -8.30 -10.73 4.60
CA CYS A 110 -7.08 -10.63 5.40
C CYS A 110 -7.04 -9.34 6.23
N GLN A 111 -7.42 -8.20 5.64
CA GLN A 111 -7.51 -6.92 6.35
C GLN A 111 -8.55 -6.98 7.48
N GLY A 112 -9.71 -7.60 7.24
CA GLY A 112 -10.75 -7.82 8.24
C GLY A 112 -10.28 -8.71 9.40
N LEU A 113 -9.56 -9.79 9.12
CA LEU A 113 -8.96 -10.66 10.13
C LEU A 113 -7.94 -9.91 10.99
N GLY A 114 -7.15 -9.03 10.37
CA GLY A 114 -6.24 -8.15 11.09
C GLY A 114 -6.98 -7.24 12.08
N LEU A 115 -8.05 -6.58 11.63
CA LEU A 115 -8.87 -5.74 12.50
C LEU A 115 -9.47 -6.54 13.66
N ILE A 116 -10.01 -7.73 13.40
CA ILE A 116 -10.57 -8.60 14.44
C ILE A 116 -9.50 -8.96 15.48
N ALA A 117 -8.29 -9.33 15.04
CA ALA A 117 -7.18 -9.64 15.93
C ALA A 117 -6.80 -8.42 16.79
N SER A 118 -6.69 -7.24 16.19
CA SER A 118 -6.40 -5.99 16.90
C SER A 118 -7.48 -5.64 17.94
N PHE A 119 -8.75 -5.78 17.58
CA PHE A 119 -9.86 -5.58 18.52
C PHE A 119 -9.80 -6.57 19.68
N PHE A 120 -9.50 -7.84 19.42
CA PHE A 120 -9.40 -8.85 20.46
C PHE A 120 -8.26 -8.52 21.45
N THR A 121 -7.09 -8.13 20.95
CA THR A 121 -5.96 -7.68 21.77
C THR A 121 -6.32 -6.42 22.57
N SER A 122 -7.06 -5.48 21.98
CA SER A 122 -7.53 -4.27 22.66
C SER A 122 -8.54 -4.54 23.77
N ILE A 123 -9.41 -5.53 23.60
CA ILE A 123 -10.38 -5.94 24.64
C ILE A 123 -9.65 -6.62 25.79
N PHE A 124 -8.66 -7.46 25.48
CA PHE A 124 -7.90 -8.20 26.49
C PHE A 124 -6.93 -7.30 27.28
N THR A 125 -6.47 -6.22 26.67
CA THR A 125 -5.47 -5.33 27.26
C THR A 125 -6.10 -3.98 27.63
N GLN A 126 -6.39 -3.75 28.92
CA GLN A 126 -6.93 -2.49 29.42
C GLN A 126 -5.99 -1.27 29.28
N ASN A 127 -4.78 -1.46 28.71
CA ASN A 127 -3.81 -0.39 28.46
C ASN A 127 -3.86 0.08 27.00
N LEU A 128 -4.17 1.38 26.81
CA LEU A 128 -4.25 2.05 25.51
C LEU A 128 -2.95 1.90 24.69
N MET A 129 -1.80 2.01 25.36
CA MET A 129 -0.48 1.94 24.72
C MET A 129 -0.20 0.56 24.12
N THR A 130 -0.65 -0.51 24.77
CA THR A 130 -0.45 -1.88 24.27
C THR A 130 -1.35 -2.18 23.09
N SER A 131 -2.59 -1.69 23.11
CA SER A 131 -3.50 -1.79 21.96
C SER A 131 -2.95 -1.06 20.74
N LEU A 132 -2.40 0.15 20.94
CA LEU A 132 -1.75 0.91 19.88
C LEU A 132 -0.53 0.18 19.30
N TYR A 133 0.31 -0.41 20.16
CA TYR A 133 1.49 -1.16 19.71
C TYR A 133 1.09 -2.42 18.93
N ALA A 134 0.06 -3.14 19.37
CA ALA A 134 -0.48 -4.29 18.65
C ALA A 134 -1.02 -3.90 17.27
N ALA A 135 -1.77 -2.79 17.18
CA ALA A 135 -2.25 -2.25 15.92
C ALA A 135 -1.10 -1.86 14.99
N LEU A 136 -0.05 -1.23 15.52
CA LEU A 136 1.17 -0.89 14.78
C LEU A 136 1.85 -2.12 14.19
N VAL A 137 2.07 -3.15 15.02
CA VAL A 137 2.75 -4.39 14.57
C VAL A 137 1.95 -5.05 13.46
N LEU A 138 0.63 -5.12 13.59
CA LEU A 138 -0.24 -5.66 12.54
C LEU A 138 -0.16 -4.84 11.25
N HIS A 139 -0.10 -3.52 11.38
CA HIS A 139 0.02 -2.60 10.26
C HIS A 139 1.37 -2.78 9.53
N VAL A 140 2.47 -2.92 10.28
CA VAL A 140 3.81 -3.18 9.73
C VAL A 140 3.86 -4.54 9.03
N ILE A 141 3.28 -5.60 9.63
CA ILE A 141 3.22 -6.93 9.01
C ILE A 141 2.43 -6.89 7.70
N GLY A 142 1.26 -6.23 7.69
CA GLY A 142 0.45 -6.07 6.49
C GLY A 142 1.18 -5.32 5.38
N PHE A 143 1.91 -4.25 5.75
CA PHE A 143 2.70 -3.48 4.80
C PHE A 143 3.91 -4.25 4.26
N LEU A 144 4.62 -4.98 5.12
CA LEU A 144 5.74 -5.82 4.73
C LEU A 144 5.29 -6.94 3.77
N GLY A 145 4.14 -7.57 4.04
CA GLY A 145 3.55 -8.56 3.14
C GLY A 145 3.25 -7.99 1.75
N LEU A 146 2.72 -6.77 1.68
CA LEU A 146 2.48 -6.04 0.43
C LEU A 146 3.79 -5.73 -0.33
N ILE A 147 4.84 -5.30 0.37
CA ILE A 147 6.15 -5.03 -0.24
C ILE A 147 6.79 -6.31 -0.78
N LEU A 148 6.74 -7.41 -0.02
CA LEU A 148 7.30 -8.69 -0.46
C LEU A 148 6.61 -9.16 -1.74
N VAL A 149 5.28 -9.13 -1.78
CA VAL A 149 4.52 -9.47 -2.99
C VAL A 149 4.86 -8.54 -4.15
N ALA A 150 4.99 -7.23 -3.90
CA ALA A 150 5.38 -6.28 -4.95
C ALA A 150 6.81 -6.56 -5.47
N ASN A 151 7.72 -6.98 -4.61
CA ASN A 151 9.10 -7.30 -4.97
C ASN A 151 9.20 -8.61 -5.76
N GLU A 152 8.42 -9.62 -5.39
CA GLU A 152 8.27 -10.89 -6.14
C GLU A 152 7.70 -10.68 -7.55
N VAL A 153 6.82 -9.69 -7.71
CA VAL A 153 6.28 -9.33 -9.02
C VAL A 153 7.31 -8.60 -9.87
N ALA A 154 8.05 -7.67 -9.25
CA ALA A 154 9.12 -6.95 -9.92
C ALA A 154 10.27 -7.88 -10.33
N SER A 155 10.57 -8.93 -9.54
CA SER A 155 11.59 -9.93 -9.90
C SER A 155 11.14 -10.78 -11.10
N ARG A 156 9.87 -11.19 -11.14
CA ARG A 156 9.28 -11.93 -12.27
C ARG A 156 9.26 -11.14 -13.58
N ASP A 157 8.94 -9.85 -13.53
CA ASP A 157 8.92 -8.97 -14.72
C ASP A 157 10.33 -8.77 -15.29
N ARG A 158 11.34 -8.66 -14.40
CA ARG A 158 12.76 -8.65 -14.81
C ARG A 158 13.20 -9.98 -15.41
N GLN A 159 12.70 -11.10 -14.90
CA GLN A 159 13.06 -12.43 -15.38
C GLN A 159 12.47 -12.71 -16.77
N GLY A 160 11.20 -12.36 -17.00
CA GLY A 160 10.57 -12.47 -18.33
C GLY A 160 11.19 -11.56 -19.38
N THR A 161 11.61 -10.35 -19.01
CA THR A 161 12.35 -9.45 -19.93
C THR A 161 13.76 -10.00 -20.24
N GLY A 162 14.39 -10.68 -19.29
CA GLY A 162 15.67 -11.38 -19.49
C GLY A 162 15.54 -12.52 -20.50
N GLU A 163 14.55 -13.40 -20.32
CA GLU A 163 14.30 -14.53 -21.23
C GLU A 163 13.94 -14.07 -22.65
N VAL A 164 13.08 -13.05 -22.82
CA VAL A 164 12.72 -12.53 -24.16
C VAL A 164 13.93 -11.91 -24.87
N ASN A 165 14.85 -11.29 -24.12
CA ASN A 165 16.05 -10.67 -24.68
C ASN A 165 17.13 -11.72 -25.02
N GLU A 166 17.22 -12.82 -24.24
CA GLU A 166 18.05 -13.98 -24.58
C GLU A 166 17.51 -14.73 -25.81
N ASP A 167 16.20 -14.94 -25.91
CA ASP A 167 15.56 -15.62 -27.04
C ASP A 167 15.69 -14.80 -28.34
N SER A 168 15.44 -13.48 -28.28
CA SER A 168 15.65 -12.59 -29.42
C SER A 168 17.12 -12.53 -29.88
N ARG A 169 18.08 -12.65 -28.95
CA ARG A 169 19.51 -12.65 -29.27
C ARG A 169 19.95 -13.98 -29.88
N ALA A 170 19.48 -15.11 -29.33
CA ALA A 170 19.74 -16.44 -29.88
C ALA A 170 19.17 -16.61 -31.29
N GLN A 171 18.01 -16.01 -31.56
CA GLN A 171 17.37 -16.03 -32.88
C GLN A 171 18.10 -15.11 -33.88
N SER A 172 18.64 -13.97 -33.43
CA SER A 172 19.45 -13.10 -34.29
C SER A 172 20.83 -13.69 -34.66
N GLU A 173 21.43 -14.52 -33.80
CA GLU A 173 22.70 -15.21 -34.11
C GLU A 173 22.50 -16.39 -35.08
N THR A 174 21.35 -17.07 -35.03
CA THR A 174 21.05 -18.19 -35.94
C THR A 174 20.71 -17.71 -37.36
N ASP A 175 20.05 -16.57 -37.53
CA ASP A 175 19.79 -15.97 -38.85
C ASP A 175 21.09 -15.49 -39.54
N HIS A 176 22.06 -14.99 -38.77
CA HIS A 176 23.32 -14.51 -39.34
C HIS A 176 24.19 -15.67 -39.87
N CYS A 177 24.22 -16.81 -39.17
CA CYS A 177 24.94 -18.02 -39.60
C CYS A 177 24.25 -18.71 -40.80
N GLY A 178 22.91 -18.71 -40.84
CA GLY A 178 22.15 -19.23 -41.99
C GLY A 178 22.38 -18.46 -43.29
N THR A 179 22.66 -17.16 -43.19
CA THR A 179 22.90 -16.30 -44.36
C THR A 179 24.31 -16.47 -44.95
N GLU A 180 25.34 -16.73 -44.12
CA GLU A 180 26.69 -17.00 -44.62
C GLU A 180 26.80 -18.36 -45.34
N VAL A 181 26.15 -19.41 -44.82
CA VAL A 181 26.20 -20.76 -45.45
C VAL A 181 25.47 -20.80 -46.80
N GLY A 182 24.47 -19.94 -47.02
CA GLY A 182 23.77 -19.84 -48.30
C GLY A 182 24.59 -19.18 -49.42
N ILE A 183 25.50 -18.26 -49.10
CA ILE A 183 26.28 -17.51 -50.08
C ILE A 183 27.49 -18.32 -50.57
N ASP A 184 28.10 -19.13 -49.70
CA ASP A 184 29.23 -19.98 -50.08
C ASP A 184 28.82 -21.15 -51.01
N ASN A 185 27.56 -21.60 -50.93
CA ASN A 185 27.07 -22.71 -51.75
C ASN A 185 26.66 -22.28 -53.17
N GLU A 186 26.30 -21.00 -53.40
CA GLU A 186 26.07 -20.49 -54.76
C GLU A 186 27.37 -20.08 -55.48
N ALA A 187 28.42 -19.71 -54.73
CA ALA A 187 29.72 -19.34 -55.32
C ALA A 187 30.54 -20.53 -55.86
N GLN A 188 30.15 -21.79 -55.56
CA GLN A 188 30.82 -22.99 -56.08
C GLN A 188 30.11 -23.67 -57.27
N ILE A 189 28.94 -23.17 -57.71
CA ILE A 189 28.15 -23.81 -58.77
C ILE A 189 28.26 -23.07 -60.13
N THR A 190 29.03 -21.98 -60.21
CA THR A 190 29.28 -21.25 -61.47
C THR A 190 30.75 -21.32 -61.87
#